data_AF-A0AAQ4EHP5-F1
#
_entry.id   AF-A0AAQ4EHP5-F1
#
_cell.length_a   1.000
_cell.length_b   1.000
_cell.length_c   1.000
_cell.angle_alpha   90.00
_cell.angle_beta   90.00
_cell.angle_gamma   90.00
#
_symmetry.space_group_name_H-M   'P 1'
#
loop_
_entity.id
_entity.type
_entity.pdbx_description
1 polymer ?
#
loop_
_entity_poly.entity_id
_entity_poly.type
_entity_poly.pdbx_seq_one_letter_code
_entity_poly.pdbx_strand_id
1 'polypeptide(L)'
;MSLLFESYCDFFKDETPCQVLSLGAGYDANFFRLKAACALPDGCRYFEVDLPAVAANKREIIESSSDLSSLASGSATSGPQAQYCLLGQDICDLNGLEPALRGRGLDFHVPTLVFAECVLSYLDTRHSDRLIEWISSKFDDVALAVYEQVEPRDAFAIVMLGHFESLGSPLKSLHKYPDVRSLRSRYLTRGFEACDCVSMDEFVSRLDAKEALRFQSLEPFDEFEEWHEKCSHYAFSLSSKGKKFGAFRTSITQRDVARVPRDTQKLSYQNRSLRAWKADSTLQRCASTTAPSL
;
A
#
# COMPACT_ATOMS: atom_id res chain seq x y z
N MET A 1 -0.99 -0.77 -2.56
CA MET A 1 -0.27 0.31 -3.27
C MET A 1 -0.31 0.23 -4.80
N SER A 2 -0.22 -0.93 -5.47
CA SER A 2 -0.10 -0.99 -6.94
C SER A 2 -1.22 -0.28 -7.74
N LEU A 3 -2.50 -0.46 -7.38
CA LEU A 3 -3.62 0.22 -8.06
C LEU A 3 -3.55 1.77 -7.97
N LEU A 4 -2.98 2.30 -6.88
CA LEU A 4 -2.72 3.72 -6.72
C LEU A 4 -1.67 4.19 -7.75
N PHE A 5 -0.59 3.42 -7.92
CA PHE A 5 0.47 3.74 -8.87
C PHE A 5 0.01 3.64 -10.32
N GLU A 6 -0.78 2.62 -10.67
CA GLU A 6 -1.39 2.52 -12.00
C GLU A 6 -2.28 3.75 -12.27
N SER A 7 -3.14 4.11 -11.31
CA SER A 7 -3.98 5.30 -11.43
C SER A 7 -3.16 6.58 -11.52
N TYR A 8 -2.08 6.71 -10.75
CA TYR A 8 -1.16 7.85 -10.78
C TYR A 8 -0.48 7.97 -12.14
N CYS A 9 0.14 6.89 -12.62
CA CYS A 9 0.83 6.85 -13.90
C CYS A 9 -0.12 7.17 -15.06
N ASP A 10 -1.34 6.63 -15.05
CA ASP A 10 -2.37 6.95 -16.04
C ASP A 10 -2.77 8.43 -16.00
N PHE A 11 -3.00 8.97 -14.79
CA PHE A 11 -3.43 10.36 -14.61
C PHE A 11 -2.35 11.35 -15.03
N PHE A 12 -1.08 11.04 -14.74
CA PHE A 12 0.06 11.91 -15.03
C PHE A 12 0.81 11.54 -16.33
N LYS A 13 0.26 10.65 -17.17
CA LYS A 13 0.92 10.12 -18.36
C LYS A 13 1.42 11.22 -19.31
N ASP A 14 0.58 12.23 -19.53
CA ASP A 14 0.85 13.36 -20.43
C ASP A 14 1.18 14.65 -19.65
N GLU A 15 1.34 14.57 -18.33
CA GLU A 15 1.57 15.70 -17.44
C GLU A 15 3.00 15.68 -16.92
N THR A 16 3.80 16.68 -17.30
CA THR A 16 5.17 16.82 -16.83
C THR A 16 5.44 18.28 -16.42
N PRO A 17 6.19 18.53 -15.33
CA PRO A 17 6.85 17.54 -14.45
C PRO A 17 5.90 16.92 -13.38
N CYS A 18 6.23 15.72 -12.90
CA CYS A 18 5.60 15.06 -11.74
C CYS A 18 6.63 14.26 -10.92
N GLN A 19 6.33 13.97 -9.65
CA GLN A 19 7.29 13.33 -8.74
C GLN A 19 6.64 12.25 -7.86
N VAL A 20 7.44 11.26 -7.46
CA VAL A 20 7.10 10.27 -6.44
C VAL A 20 8.18 10.31 -5.35
N LEU A 21 7.77 10.28 -4.08
CA LEU A 21 8.64 10.19 -2.91
C LEU A 21 8.21 9.01 -2.03
N SER A 22 9.02 7.95 -2.03
CA SER A 22 8.89 6.80 -1.12
C SER A 22 9.65 7.06 0.18
N LEU A 23 8.95 7.10 1.30
CA LEU A 23 9.54 7.27 2.63
C LEU A 23 9.61 5.92 3.32
N GLY A 24 10.80 5.53 3.80
CA GLY A 24 11.05 4.20 4.36
C GLY A 24 10.91 3.12 3.28
N ALA A 25 11.56 3.33 2.14
CA ALA A 25 11.37 2.52 0.94
C ALA A 25 11.77 1.05 1.10
N GLY A 26 12.62 0.72 2.08
CA GLY A 26 13.21 -0.61 2.24
C GLY A 26 13.76 -1.12 0.92
N TYR A 27 13.40 -2.36 0.57
CA TYR A 27 13.74 -2.97 -0.71
C TYR A 27 12.57 -2.95 -1.72
N ASP A 28 11.67 -1.97 -1.62
CA ASP A 28 10.61 -1.77 -2.62
C ASP A 28 11.18 -1.74 -4.04
N ALA A 29 10.51 -2.43 -4.96
CA ALA A 29 10.94 -2.56 -6.35
C ALA A 29 9.99 -1.82 -7.31
N ASN A 30 9.10 -0.97 -6.80
CA ASN A 30 8.01 -0.40 -7.59
C ASN A 30 8.51 0.50 -8.71
N PHE A 31 9.55 1.32 -8.48
CA PHE A 31 10.20 2.09 -9.55
C PHE A 31 10.62 1.17 -10.71
N PHE A 32 11.35 0.09 -10.41
CA PHE A 32 11.88 -0.83 -11.41
C PHE A 32 10.75 -1.55 -12.16
N ARG A 33 9.70 -1.97 -11.45
CA ARG A 33 8.51 -2.58 -12.05
C ARG A 33 7.82 -1.64 -13.03
N LEU A 34 7.58 -0.39 -12.62
CA LEU A 34 6.91 0.62 -13.45
C LEU A 34 7.79 1.03 -14.64
N LYS A 35 9.11 1.15 -14.44
CA LYS A 35 10.05 1.50 -15.50
C LYS A 35 10.18 0.38 -16.53
N ALA A 36 10.31 -0.87 -16.08
CA ALA A 36 10.39 -2.05 -16.96
C ALA A 36 9.09 -2.26 -17.76
N ALA A 37 7.93 -1.92 -17.19
CA ALA A 37 6.64 -1.97 -17.86
C ALA A 37 6.36 -0.77 -18.78
N CYS A 38 7.29 0.19 -18.90
CA CYS A 38 7.07 1.47 -19.59
C CYS A 38 5.82 2.23 -19.10
N ALA A 39 5.46 2.03 -17.83
CA ALA A 39 4.27 2.63 -17.22
C ALA A 39 4.59 3.93 -16.48
N LEU A 40 5.82 4.10 -16.00
CA LEU A 40 6.23 5.34 -15.34
C LEU A 40 6.31 6.49 -16.38
N PRO A 41 5.64 7.64 -16.16
CA PRO A 41 5.73 8.76 -17.09
C PRO A 41 7.17 9.23 -17.29
N ASP A 42 7.56 9.58 -18.52
CA ASP A 42 8.95 9.91 -18.85
C ASP A 42 9.50 11.09 -18.05
N GLY A 43 8.66 12.10 -17.77
CA GLY A 43 9.02 13.25 -16.93
C GLY A 43 8.83 13.04 -15.43
N CYS A 44 8.46 11.83 -14.99
CA CYS A 44 8.28 11.54 -13.56
C CYS A 44 9.63 11.29 -12.88
N ARG A 45 9.93 12.01 -11.81
CA ARG A 45 11.10 11.73 -10.96
C ARG A 45 10.71 10.91 -9.74
N TYR A 46 11.48 9.87 -9.43
CA TYR A 46 11.21 8.92 -8.36
C TYR A 46 12.31 8.98 -7.31
N PHE A 47 11.93 9.35 -6.09
CA PHE A 47 12.82 9.48 -4.95
C PHE A 47 12.48 8.40 -3.93
N GLU A 48 13.49 7.73 -3.41
CA GLU A 48 13.39 6.81 -2.29
C GLU A 48 14.28 7.29 -1.16
N VAL A 49 13.75 7.25 0.06
CA VAL A 49 14.49 7.60 1.27
C VAL A 49 14.38 6.43 2.25
N ASP A 50 15.52 6.00 2.77
CA ASP A 50 15.59 5.09 3.90
C ASP A 50 16.82 5.41 4.75
N LEU A 51 16.98 4.73 5.88
CA LEU A 51 18.17 4.87 6.72
C LEU A 51 19.44 4.60 5.90
N PRO A 52 20.57 5.28 6.21
CA PRO A 52 21.80 5.17 5.43
C PRO A 52 22.27 3.74 5.16
N ALA A 53 22.17 2.85 6.14
CA ALA A 53 22.55 1.44 6.00
C ALA A 53 21.64 0.69 5.02
N VAL A 54 20.32 0.89 5.08
CA VAL A 54 19.36 0.24 4.17
C VAL A 54 19.55 0.74 2.74
N ALA A 55 19.69 2.05 2.57
CA ALA A 55 19.97 2.65 1.26
C ALA A 55 21.32 2.21 0.68
N ALA A 56 22.34 2.01 1.51
CA ALA A 56 23.63 1.47 1.06
C ALA A 56 23.50 0.03 0.56
N ASN A 57 22.85 -0.85 1.33
CA ASN A 57 22.63 -2.24 0.92
C ASN A 57 21.78 -2.34 -0.35
N LYS A 58 20.71 -1.55 -0.45
CA LYS A 58 19.87 -1.51 -1.66
C LYS A 58 20.66 -1.05 -2.88
N ARG A 59 21.55 -0.05 -2.71
CA ARG A 59 22.42 0.41 -3.79
C ARG A 59 23.35 -0.71 -4.28
N GLU A 60 23.97 -1.46 -3.38
CA GLU A 60 24.81 -2.60 -3.73
C GLU A 60 24.03 -3.65 -4.55
N ILE A 61 22.80 -3.98 -4.14
CA ILE A 61 21.93 -4.89 -4.90
C ILE A 61 21.65 -4.35 -6.31
N ILE A 62 21.28 -3.07 -6.44
CA ILE A 62 20.99 -2.43 -7.73
C ILE A 62 22.23 -2.46 -8.62
N GLU A 63 23.40 -2.10 -8.09
CA GLU A 63 24.66 -2.03 -8.83
C GLU A 63 25.18 -3.43 -9.23
N SER A 64 24.93 -4.45 -8.42
CA SER A 64 25.30 -5.84 -8.73
C SER A 64 24.43 -6.50 -9.81
N SER A 65 23.28 -5.91 -10.15
CA SER A 65 22.37 -6.41 -11.17
C SER A 65 22.41 -5.54 -12.42
N SER A 66 22.80 -6.13 -13.57
CA SER A 66 22.76 -5.43 -14.86
C SER A 66 21.38 -4.89 -15.20
N ASP A 67 20.34 -5.66 -14.88
CA ASP A 67 18.95 -5.33 -15.21
C ASP A 67 18.49 -4.11 -14.40
N LEU A 68 18.72 -4.11 -13.08
CA LEU A 68 18.34 -2.98 -12.22
C LEU A 68 19.19 -1.75 -12.51
N SER A 69 20.51 -1.91 -12.65
CA SER A 69 21.42 -0.81 -12.96
C SER A 69 21.07 -0.12 -14.28
N SER A 70 20.69 -0.89 -15.31
CA SER A 70 20.26 -0.33 -16.60
C SER A 70 18.99 0.53 -16.50
N LEU A 71 18.02 0.10 -15.69
CA LEU A 71 16.77 0.82 -15.46
C LEU A 71 16.98 2.09 -14.62
N ALA A 72 17.83 2.02 -13.59
CA ALA A 72 18.18 3.16 -12.74
C ALA A 72 19.03 4.21 -13.47
N SER A 73 19.86 3.80 -14.43
CA SER A 73 20.80 4.65 -15.15
C SER A 73 20.22 5.37 -16.38
N GLY A 74 18.91 5.20 -16.67
CA GLY A 74 18.25 5.82 -17.82
C GLY A 74 18.39 7.35 -17.87
N SER A 75 19.00 7.84 -18.96
CA SER A 75 19.26 9.22 -19.41
C SER A 75 20.14 10.17 -18.57
N ALA A 76 20.34 9.97 -17.27
CA ALA A 76 21.30 10.77 -16.51
C ALA A 76 21.80 10.00 -15.28
N THR A 77 23.03 9.53 -15.37
CA THR A 77 23.81 8.97 -14.26
C THR A 77 23.83 9.96 -13.10
N SER A 78 23.45 9.50 -11.91
CA SER A 78 23.81 10.09 -10.60
C SER A 78 24.04 11.61 -10.60
N GLY A 79 22.96 12.37 -10.78
CA GLY A 79 22.96 13.82 -10.78
C GLY A 79 21.56 14.39 -10.53
N PRO A 80 21.38 15.72 -10.52
CA PRO A 80 20.09 16.38 -10.27
C PRO A 80 18.99 16.02 -11.29
N GLN A 81 19.32 15.32 -12.37
CA GLN A 81 18.42 14.98 -13.49
C GLN A 81 18.11 13.49 -13.59
N ALA A 82 18.61 12.65 -12.67
CA ALA A 82 18.29 11.22 -12.68
C ALA A 82 16.79 11.00 -12.43
N GLN A 83 16.20 10.06 -13.18
CA GLN A 83 14.80 9.67 -12.99
C GLN A 83 14.60 8.92 -11.67
N TYR A 84 15.58 8.12 -11.23
CA TYR A 84 15.58 7.42 -9.95
C TYR A 84 16.65 7.98 -9.00
N CYS A 85 16.27 8.23 -7.75
CA CYS A 85 17.13 8.78 -6.73
C CYS A 85 16.96 8.02 -5.40
N LEU A 86 18.00 7.32 -4.95
CA LEU A 86 18.04 6.63 -3.66
C LEU A 86 18.87 7.42 -2.65
N LEU A 87 18.24 7.88 -1.57
CA LEU A 87 18.85 8.65 -0.49
C LEU A 87 18.92 7.84 0.81
N GLY A 88 20.09 7.88 1.44
CA GLY A 88 20.29 7.40 2.80
C GLY A 88 20.13 8.56 3.78
N GLN A 89 18.98 8.70 4.41
CA GLN A 89 18.65 9.79 5.32
C GLN A 89 17.60 9.36 6.33
N ASP A 90 17.79 9.74 7.60
CA ASP A 90 16.75 9.56 8.62
C ASP A 90 15.60 10.54 8.37
N ILE A 91 14.40 9.99 8.12
CA ILE A 91 13.17 10.75 7.90
C ILE A 91 12.65 11.47 9.16
N CYS A 92 13.19 11.14 10.33
CA CYS A 92 12.93 11.88 11.58
C CYS A 92 13.74 13.18 11.68
N ASP A 93 14.86 13.27 10.96
CA ASP A 93 15.71 14.46 10.86
C ASP A 93 15.32 15.32 9.65
N LEU A 94 14.28 16.13 9.83
CA LEU A 94 13.78 17.03 8.79
C LEU A 94 14.80 18.08 8.34
N ASN A 95 15.75 18.45 9.21
CA ASN A 95 16.80 19.42 8.89
C ASN A 95 17.82 18.83 7.91
N GLY A 96 18.08 17.52 7.98
CA GLY A 96 18.88 16.79 7.00
C GLY A 96 18.07 16.36 5.77
N LEU A 97 16.81 15.96 5.96
CA LEU A 97 15.94 15.45 4.89
C LEU A 97 15.69 16.47 3.77
N GLU A 98 15.30 17.69 4.13
CA GLU A 98 14.99 18.72 3.14
C GLU A 98 16.19 19.08 2.23
N PRO A 99 17.38 19.44 2.75
CA PRO A 99 18.52 19.72 1.90
C PRO A 99 19.01 18.50 1.12
N ALA A 100 18.90 17.28 1.67
CA ALA A 100 19.24 16.05 0.94
C ALA A 100 18.33 15.86 -0.29
N LEU A 101 17.02 16.03 -0.13
CA LEU A 101 16.04 15.94 -1.22
C LEU A 101 16.26 17.06 -2.26
N ARG A 102 16.42 18.32 -1.83
CA ARG A 102 16.73 19.45 -2.72
C ARG A 102 18.04 19.25 -3.47
N GLY A 103 19.06 18.71 -2.80
CA GLY A 103 20.36 18.40 -3.42
C GLY A 103 20.28 17.34 -4.50
N ARG A 104 19.24 16.51 -4.51
CA ARG A 104 18.91 15.57 -5.60
C ARG A 104 17.90 16.14 -6.60
N GLY A 105 17.50 17.40 -6.44
CA GLY A 105 16.62 18.13 -7.35
C GLY A 105 15.13 17.86 -7.14
N LEU A 106 14.71 17.33 -5.99
CA LEU A 106 13.29 17.31 -5.64
C LEU A 106 12.79 18.76 -5.58
N ASP A 107 11.73 19.06 -6.32
CA ASP A 107 11.08 20.36 -6.36
C ASP A 107 9.74 20.30 -5.61
N PHE A 108 9.57 21.14 -4.60
CA PHE A 108 8.36 21.19 -3.77
C PHE A 108 7.17 21.88 -4.47
N HIS A 109 7.40 22.56 -5.60
CA HIS A 109 6.34 23.17 -6.41
C HIS A 109 5.77 22.21 -7.46
N VAL A 110 6.42 21.06 -7.68
CA VAL A 110 5.98 20.03 -8.64
C VAL A 110 5.01 19.07 -7.94
N PRO A 111 3.90 18.66 -8.59
CA PRO A 111 2.99 17.66 -8.03
C PRO A 111 3.75 16.40 -7.61
N THR A 112 3.73 16.11 -6.31
CA THR A 112 4.45 14.97 -5.72
C THR A 112 3.49 13.99 -5.04
N LEU A 113 3.52 12.72 -5.45
CA LEU A 113 2.94 11.61 -4.69
C LEU A 113 3.95 11.15 -3.64
N VAL A 114 3.67 11.43 -2.38
CA VAL A 114 4.44 10.90 -1.25
C VAL A 114 3.75 9.64 -0.73
N PHE A 115 4.51 8.61 -0.37
CA PHE A 115 3.94 7.43 0.25
C PHE A 115 4.83 6.81 1.33
N ALA A 116 4.17 6.13 2.26
CA ALA A 116 4.80 5.44 3.38
C ALA A 116 4.02 4.13 3.63
N GLU A 117 4.63 2.99 3.32
CA GLU A 117 4.00 1.66 3.47
C GLU A 117 4.60 0.93 4.66
N CYS A 118 3.84 0.82 5.76
CA CYS A 118 4.28 0.30 7.05
C CYS A 118 5.54 1.03 7.56
N VAL A 119 5.47 2.37 7.68
CA VAL A 119 6.64 3.18 8.12
C VAL A 119 6.28 4.08 9.29
N LEU A 120 5.22 4.89 9.15
CA LEU A 120 4.89 5.91 10.14
C LEU A 120 4.51 5.31 11.51
N SER A 121 4.04 4.05 11.54
CA SER A 121 3.71 3.31 12.74
C SER A 121 4.92 2.92 13.59
N TYR A 122 6.13 2.80 13.01
CA TYR A 122 7.35 2.52 13.76
C TYR A 122 8.01 3.76 14.38
N LEU A 123 7.68 4.94 13.86
CA LEU A 123 8.22 6.19 14.35
C LEU A 123 7.52 6.62 15.63
N ASP A 124 8.27 7.19 16.57
CA ASP A 124 7.66 7.87 17.71
C ASP A 124 6.66 8.90 17.19
N THR A 125 5.48 8.93 17.80
CA THR A 125 4.33 9.68 17.26
C THR A 125 4.65 11.15 17.01
N ARG A 126 5.52 11.75 17.83
CA ARG A 126 6.01 13.13 17.64
C ARG A 126 6.76 13.31 16.32
N HIS A 127 7.60 12.35 15.92
CA HIS A 127 8.37 12.43 14.68
C HIS A 127 7.50 12.21 13.45
N SER A 128 6.63 11.20 13.46
CA SER A 128 5.71 10.97 12.34
C SER A 128 4.70 12.11 12.18
N ASP A 129 4.19 12.68 13.27
CA ASP A 129 3.32 13.87 13.22
C ASP A 129 4.04 15.08 12.60
N ARG A 130 5.30 15.34 12.98
CA ARG A 130 6.11 16.43 12.40
C ARG A 130 6.41 16.21 10.92
N LEU A 131 6.66 14.97 10.51
CA LEU A 131 6.92 14.63 9.12
C LEU A 131 5.67 14.87 8.25
N ILE A 132 4.50 14.45 8.72
CA ILE A 132 3.21 14.70 8.03
C ILE A 132 2.97 16.20 7.86
N GLU A 133 3.16 16.98 8.92
CA GLU A 133 3.00 18.44 8.88
C GLU A 133 4.06 19.11 7.99
N TRP A 134 5.29 18.61 7.99
CA TRP A 134 6.33 19.09 7.08
C TRP A 134 5.95 18.85 5.61
N ILE A 135 5.45 17.66 5.25
CA ILE A 135 4.99 17.34 3.89
C ILE A 135 3.91 18.33 3.47
N SER A 136 2.84 18.48 4.25
CA SER A 136 1.75 19.38 3.89
C SER A 136 2.16 20.85 3.89
N SER A 137 3.15 21.27 4.68
CA SER A 137 3.63 22.65 4.70
C SER A 137 4.55 22.99 3.52
N LYS A 138 5.33 22.03 3.02
CA LYS A 138 6.38 22.28 2.03
C LYS A 138 5.93 22.16 0.59
N PHE A 139 5.13 21.14 0.28
CA PHE A 139 4.71 20.88 -1.08
C PHE A 139 3.46 21.69 -1.43
N ASP A 140 3.42 22.34 -2.59
CA ASP A 140 2.24 23.11 -3.02
C ASP A 140 1.08 22.19 -3.42
N ASP A 141 1.40 21.09 -4.10
CA ASP A 141 0.44 20.10 -4.61
C ASP A 141 0.97 18.69 -4.29
N VAL A 142 0.30 18.01 -3.36
CA VAL A 142 0.79 16.75 -2.80
C VAL A 142 -0.34 15.79 -2.45
N ALA A 143 -0.10 14.50 -2.68
CA ALA A 143 -0.82 13.44 -2.00
C ALA A 143 0.12 12.68 -1.07
N LEU A 144 -0.41 12.26 0.08
CA LEU A 144 0.25 11.36 1.01
C LEU A 144 -0.57 10.07 1.12
N ALA A 145 -0.02 8.98 0.60
CA ALA A 145 -0.60 7.65 0.70
C ALA A 145 0.08 6.86 1.83
N VAL A 146 -0.69 6.41 2.81
CA VAL A 146 -0.14 5.65 3.95
C VAL A 146 -0.90 4.35 4.10
N TYR A 147 -0.16 3.25 4.22
CA TYR A 147 -0.67 1.94 4.61
C TYR A 147 -0.04 1.58 5.95
N GLU A 148 -0.84 1.43 7.01
CA GLU A 148 -0.34 1.11 8.35
C GLU A 148 -1.39 0.39 9.21
N GLN A 149 -0.96 -0.12 10.37
CA GLN A 149 -1.82 -0.86 11.28
C GLN A 149 -2.82 0.05 12.02
N VAL A 150 -3.97 -0.52 12.40
CA VAL A 150 -5.04 0.09 13.20
C VAL A 150 -5.68 -0.94 14.14
N GLU A 151 -6.66 -0.49 14.93
CA GLU A 151 -7.48 -1.25 15.87
C GLU A 151 -6.67 -2.05 16.91
N PRO A 152 -5.96 -1.39 17.84
CA PRO A 152 -4.96 -2.03 18.71
C PRO A 152 -5.54 -2.76 19.94
N ARG A 153 -6.82 -3.14 19.96
CA ARG A 153 -7.54 -3.42 21.23
C ARG A 153 -8.11 -4.82 21.41
N ASP A 154 -8.23 -5.63 20.37
CA ASP A 154 -8.79 -6.99 20.48
C ASP A 154 -7.70 -8.07 20.65
N ALA A 155 -8.11 -9.34 20.65
CA ALA A 155 -7.24 -10.48 20.86
C ALA A 155 -6.18 -10.60 19.75
N PHE A 156 -6.55 -10.33 18.49
CA PHE A 156 -5.61 -10.33 17.39
C PHE A 156 -4.57 -9.22 17.58
N ALA A 157 -5.01 -8.01 17.93
CA ALA A 157 -4.12 -6.88 18.17
C ALA A 157 -3.11 -7.14 19.28
N ILE A 158 -3.49 -7.82 20.38
CA ILE A 158 -2.56 -8.19 21.45
C ILE A 158 -1.43 -9.06 20.91
N VAL A 159 -1.75 -10.06 20.08
CA VAL A 159 -0.75 -10.94 19.44
C VAL A 159 0.12 -10.15 18.47
N MET A 160 -0.50 -9.30 17.63
CA MET A 160 0.20 -8.45 16.67
C MET A 160 1.20 -7.51 17.36
N LEU A 161 0.77 -6.81 18.41
CA LEU A 161 1.62 -5.89 19.16
C LEU A 161 2.78 -6.63 19.84
N GLY A 162 2.50 -7.75 20.50
CA GLY A 162 3.54 -8.59 21.11
C GLY A 162 4.56 -9.12 20.09
N HIS A 163 4.12 -9.46 18.88
CA HIS A 163 5.01 -9.85 17.78
C HIS A 163 5.97 -8.71 17.40
N PHE A 164 5.45 -7.51 17.14
CA PHE A 164 6.29 -6.35 16.80
C PHE A 164 7.22 -5.92 17.94
N GLU A 165 6.78 -6.02 19.19
CA GLU A 165 7.65 -5.81 20.35
C GLU A 165 8.80 -6.83 20.39
N SER A 166 8.52 -8.12 20.15
CA SER A 166 9.54 -9.17 20.16
C SER A 166 10.63 -8.99 19.08
N LEU A 167 10.28 -8.33 17.97
CA LEU A 167 11.20 -7.99 16.88
C LEU A 167 11.99 -6.69 17.14
N GLY A 168 11.72 -5.99 18.25
CA GLY A 168 12.32 -4.69 18.53
C GLY A 168 11.78 -3.55 17.66
N SER A 169 10.62 -3.74 17.02
CA SER A 169 9.98 -2.78 16.11
C SER A 169 8.55 -2.44 16.56
N PRO A 170 8.36 -1.91 17.78
CA PRO A 170 7.02 -1.65 18.33
C PRO A 170 6.23 -0.65 17.48
N LEU A 171 4.91 -0.83 17.43
CA LEU A 171 3.97 0.05 16.73
C LEU A 171 3.60 1.23 17.61
N LYS A 172 4.32 2.34 17.48
CA LYS A 172 4.30 3.49 18.39
C LYS A 172 3.14 4.47 18.17
N SER A 173 2.57 4.54 16.96
CA SER A 173 1.50 5.49 16.64
C SER A 173 0.09 5.02 17.02
N LEU A 174 -0.11 3.70 17.14
CA LEU A 174 -1.42 3.07 17.31
C LEU A 174 -2.15 3.51 18.59
N HIS A 175 -1.43 3.81 19.66
CA HIS A 175 -2.08 4.29 20.89
C HIS A 175 -2.74 5.66 20.72
N LYS A 176 -2.17 6.54 19.90
CA LYS A 176 -2.70 7.89 19.65
C LYS A 176 -3.69 7.91 18.49
N TYR A 177 -3.45 7.11 17.46
CA TYR A 177 -4.29 7.00 16.27
C TYR A 177 -4.76 5.56 16.08
N PRO A 178 -5.69 5.08 16.93
CA PRO A 178 -6.08 3.68 16.95
C PRO A 178 -6.98 3.25 15.80
N ASP A 179 -7.65 4.17 15.11
CA ASP A 179 -8.70 3.83 14.15
C ASP A 179 -8.66 4.72 12.89
N VAL A 180 -9.40 4.33 11.85
CA VAL A 180 -9.47 5.08 10.58
C VAL A 180 -9.92 6.54 10.77
N ARG A 181 -10.75 6.82 11.78
CA ARG A 181 -11.25 8.17 12.08
C ARG A 181 -10.16 9.05 12.67
N SER A 182 -9.37 8.52 13.59
CA SER A 182 -8.24 9.21 14.21
C SER A 182 -7.10 9.40 13.22
N LEU A 183 -6.84 8.44 12.31
CA LEU A 183 -5.95 8.64 11.17
C LEU A 183 -6.44 9.75 10.24
N ARG A 184 -7.71 9.74 9.83
CA ARG A 184 -8.27 10.82 9.02
C ARG A 184 -8.11 12.19 9.69
N SER A 185 -8.45 12.27 10.98
CA SER A 185 -8.26 13.49 11.78
C SER A 185 -6.80 13.90 11.84
N ARG A 186 -5.87 12.96 12.00
CA ARG A 186 -4.42 13.20 12.06
C ARG A 186 -3.92 13.96 10.83
N TYR A 187 -4.33 13.54 9.64
CA TYR A 187 -3.90 14.17 8.39
C TYR A 187 -4.57 15.53 8.16
N LEU A 188 -5.88 15.62 8.36
CA LEU A 188 -6.63 16.87 8.17
C LEU A 188 -6.17 17.99 9.12
N THR A 189 -5.91 17.65 10.39
CA THR A 189 -5.41 18.61 11.38
C THR A 189 -3.96 19.03 11.14
N ARG A 190 -3.27 18.38 10.20
CA ARG A 190 -1.88 18.67 9.81
C ARG A 190 -1.78 19.18 8.38
N GLY A 191 -2.75 19.99 7.96
CA GLY A 191 -2.65 20.80 6.74
C GLY A 191 -3.04 20.10 5.43
N PHE A 192 -3.49 18.84 5.45
CA PHE A 192 -4.13 18.25 4.28
C PHE A 192 -5.59 18.74 4.15
N GLU A 193 -6.02 19.02 2.93
CA GLU A 193 -7.35 19.57 2.63
C GLU A 193 -8.43 18.48 2.59
N ALA A 194 -8.05 17.28 2.16
CA ALA A 194 -8.92 16.12 2.09
C ALA A 194 -8.16 14.86 2.50
N CYS A 195 -8.89 13.89 3.05
CA CYS A 195 -8.35 12.59 3.41
C CYS A 195 -9.46 11.55 3.30
N ASP A 196 -9.21 10.52 2.48
CA ASP A 196 -9.96 9.27 2.43
C ASP A 196 -9.16 8.22 3.20
N CYS A 197 -9.82 7.49 4.10
CA CYS A 197 -9.19 6.46 4.91
C CYS A 197 -10.18 5.31 5.13
N VAL A 198 -9.74 4.09 4.83
CA VAL A 198 -10.53 2.85 4.89
C VAL A 198 -9.70 1.74 5.52
N SER A 199 -10.35 0.82 6.23
CA SER A 199 -9.68 -0.43 6.63
C SER A 199 -9.43 -1.30 5.39
N MET A 200 -8.52 -2.26 5.49
CA MET A 200 -8.32 -3.24 4.43
C MET A 200 -9.53 -4.15 4.28
N ASP A 201 -10.25 -4.43 5.35
CA ASP A 201 -11.51 -5.17 5.29
C ASP A 201 -12.56 -4.44 4.43
N GLU A 202 -12.73 -3.14 4.67
CA GLU A 202 -13.60 -2.30 3.86
C GLU A 202 -13.10 -2.19 2.41
N PHE A 203 -11.79 -2.02 2.20
CA PHE A 203 -11.20 -1.99 0.86
C PHE A 203 -11.50 -3.27 0.06
N VAL A 204 -11.28 -4.43 0.68
CA VAL A 204 -11.54 -5.75 0.08
C VAL A 204 -13.01 -5.91 -0.27
N SER A 205 -13.92 -5.47 0.60
CA SER A 205 -15.37 -5.55 0.36
C SER A 205 -15.84 -4.75 -0.86
N ARG A 206 -15.02 -3.83 -1.35
CA ARG A 206 -15.30 -2.95 -2.49
C ARG A 206 -14.64 -3.41 -3.79
N LEU A 207 -13.88 -4.52 -3.78
CA LEU A 207 -13.32 -5.09 -5.00
C LEU A 207 -14.43 -5.46 -5.98
N ASP A 208 -14.20 -5.19 -7.27
CA ASP A 208 -15.14 -5.63 -8.30
C ASP A 208 -15.10 -7.16 -8.44
N ALA A 209 -16.18 -7.72 -9.01
CA ALA A 209 -16.31 -9.17 -9.14
C ALA A 209 -15.16 -9.80 -9.94
N LYS A 210 -14.57 -9.07 -10.89
CA LYS A 210 -13.46 -9.57 -11.69
C LYS A 210 -12.20 -9.71 -10.85
N GLU A 211 -11.85 -8.69 -10.06
CA GLU A 211 -10.68 -8.74 -9.17
C GLU A 211 -10.89 -9.72 -8.02
N ALA A 212 -12.09 -9.80 -7.44
CA ALA A 212 -12.42 -10.78 -6.42
C ALA A 212 -12.27 -12.22 -6.94
N LEU A 213 -12.79 -12.52 -8.14
CA LEU A 213 -12.62 -13.83 -8.78
C LEU A 213 -11.16 -14.12 -9.14
N ARG A 214 -10.42 -13.12 -9.64
CA ARG A 214 -9.00 -13.27 -9.94
C ARG A 214 -8.23 -13.68 -8.69
N PHE A 215 -8.46 -13.02 -7.55
CA PHE A 215 -7.83 -13.37 -6.27
C PHE A 215 -8.19 -14.79 -5.82
N GLN A 216 -9.47 -15.14 -5.82
CA GLN A 216 -9.96 -16.48 -5.43
C GLN A 216 -9.45 -17.61 -6.34
N SER A 217 -9.02 -17.29 -7.57
CA SER A 217 -8.51 -18.26 -8.53
C SER A 217 -7.01 -18.56 -8.39
N LEU A 218 -6.26 -17.78 -7.60
CA LEU A 218 -4.82 -17.95 -7.46
C LEU A 218 -4.46 -19.23 -6.69
N GLU A 219 -5.16 -19.48 -5.59
CA GLU A 219 -4.99 -20.67 -4.77
C GLU A 219 -6.27 -21.01 -4.00
N PRO A 220 -6.49 -22.28 -3.62
CA PRO A 220 -7.54 -22.63 -2.67
C PRO A 220 -7.28 -21.93 -1.32
N PHE A 221 -8.30 -21.26 -0.78
CA PHE A 221 -8.23 -20.53 0.48
C PHE A 221 -9.49 -20.79 1.30
N ASP A 222 -9.34 -21.17 2.57
CA ASP A 222 -10.44 -21.48 3.48
C ASP A 222 -10.39 -20.71 4.83
N GLU A 223 -9.31 -19.98 5.13
CA GLU A 223 -9.11 -19.19 6.36
C GLU A 223 -9.70 -17.76 6.27
N PHE A 224 -10.95 -17.63 5.79
CA PHE A 224 -11.57 -16.32 5.55
C PHE A 224 -11.74 -15.49 6.82
N GLU A 225 -12.09 -16.12 7.95
CA GLU A 225 -12.26 -15.44 9.23
C GLU A 225 -10.95 -14.81 9.71
N GLU A 226 -9.85 -15.56 9.68
CA GLU A 226 -8.53 -15.04 10.08
C GLU A 226 -8.02 -13.95 9.14
N TRP A 227 -8.33 -14.07 7.85
CA TRP A 227 -8.01 -13.05 6.87
C TRP A 227 -8.81 -11.76 7.08
N HIS A 228 -10.11 -11.85 7.38
CA HIS A 228 -10.94 -10.69 7.72
C HIS A 228 -10.46 -10.01 9.01
N GLU A 229 -10.09 -10.80 10.02
CA GLU A 229 -9.49 -10.28 11.24
C GLU A 229 -8.22 -9.48 10.88
N LYS A 230 -7.28 -10.09 10.15
CA LYS A 230 -6.05 -9.42 9.70
C LYS A 230 -6.34 -8.16 8.89
N CYS A 231 -7.32 -8.17 8.00
CA CYS A 231 -7.70 -7.01 7.18
C CYS A 231 -8.33 -5.87 8.01
N SER A 232 -8.95 -6.19 9.15
CA SER A 232 -9.52 -5.19 10.05
C SER A 232 -8.44 -4.39 10.81
N HIS A 233 -7.23 -4.93 10.92
CA HIS A 233 -6.09 -4.31 11.62
C HIS A 233 -5.14 -3.50 10.74
N TYR A 234 -5.48 -3.29 9.47
CA TYR A 234 -4.70 -2.44 8.57
C TYR A 234 -5.62 -1.43 7.90
N ALA A 235 -5.10 -0.23 7.68
CA ALA A 235 -5.80 0.84 7.00
C ALA A 235 -4.95 1.41 5.87
N PHE A 236 -5.65 1.81 4.81
CA PHE A 236 -5.10 2.63 3.75
C PHE A 236 -5.68 4.03 3.86
N SER A 237 -4.83 5.05 3.73
CA SER A 237 -5.24 6.44 3.67
C SER A 237 -4.61 7.14 2.47
N LEU A 238 -5.39 8.01 1.84
CA LEU A 238 -4.96 8.91 0.79
C LEU A 238 -5.38 10.34 1.18
N SER A 239 -4.39 11.11 1.61
CA SER A 239 -4.56 12.53 1.95
C SER A 239 -4.07 13.40 0.81
N SER A 240 -4.70 14.52 0.54
CA SER A 240 -4.34 15.41 -0.58
C SER A 240 -4.46 16.88 -0.23
N LYS A 241 -3.58 17.69 -0.82
CA LYS A 241 -3.59 19.14 -0.82
C LYS A 241 -3.23 19.64 -2.22
N GLY A 242 -3.88 20.68 -2.71
CA GLY A 242 -3.58 21.27 -4.01
C GLY A 242 -4.52 20.80 -5.13
N LYS A 243 -4.48 21.51 -6.26
CA LYS A 243 -5.47 21.37 -7.34
C LYS A 243 -5.31 20.08 -8.12
N LYS A 244 -4.08 19.69 -8.47
CA LYS A 244 -3.79 18.49 -9.26
C LYS A 244 -4.13 17.23 -8.46
N PHE A 245 -3.66 17.11 -7.21
CA PHE A 245 -4.05 15.98 -6.37
C PHE A 245 -5.50 16.02 -5.90
N GLY A 246 -6.12 17.20 -5.83
CA GLY A 246 -7.57 17.33 -5.70
C GLY A 246 -8.33 16.68 -6.86
N ALA A 247 -7.90 16.93 -8.10
CA ALA A 247 -8.48 16.31 -9.29
C ALA A 247 -8.15 14.81 -9.39
N PHE A 248 -6.92 14.40 -9.09
CA PHE A 248 -6.50 12.99 -9.05
C PHE A 248 -7.37 12.16 -8.11
N ARG A 249 -7.54 12.60 -6.86
CA ARG A 249 -8.39 11.92 -5.87
C ARG A 249 -9.84 11.80 -6.33
N THR A 250 -10.36 12.85 -6.97
CA THR A 250 -11.71 12.84 -7.56
C THR A 250 -11.82 11.81 -8.69
N SER A 251 -10.77 11.68 -9.52
CA SER A 251 -10.76 10.70 -10.62
C SER A 251 -10.78 9.25 -10.12
N ILE A 252 -10.09 8.96 -9.01
CA ILE A 252 -10.09 7.62 -8.40
C ILE A 252 -11.46 7.31 -7.79
N THR A 253 -12.03 8.24 -7.02
CA THR A 253 -13.34 8.05 -6.38
C THR A 253 -14.50 7.93 -7.38
N GLN A 254 -14.44 8.62 -8.53
CA GLN A 254 -15.44 8.49 -9.59
C GLN A 254 -15.38 7.15 -10.33
N ARG A 255 -14.18 6.55 -10.48
CA ARG A 255 -14.04 5.18 -11.02
C ARG A 255 -14.76 4.16 -10.14
N ASP A 256 -14.83 4.39 -8.83
CA ASP A 256 -15.54 3.53 -7.88
C ASP A 256 -17.07 3.74 -7.92
N VAL A 257 -17.55 5.00 -8.04
CA VAL A 257 -19.01 5.29 -8.08
C VAL A 257 -19.67 4.77 -9.35
N ALA A 258 -18.98 4.78 -10.49
CA ALA A 258 -19.50 4.23 -11.76
C ALA A 258 -19.56 2.68 -11.78
N ARG A 259 -18.90 2.00 -10.81
CA ARG A 259 -18.83 0.54 -10.73
C ARG A 259 -19.78 -0.09 -9.72
N VAL A 260 -20.54 0.70 -8.97
CA VAL A 260 -21.57 0.19 -8.04
C VAL A 260 -22.96 0.35 -8.66
N PRO A 261 -23.56 -0.70 -9.26
CA PRO A 261 -25.01 -0.79 -9.29
C PRO A 261 -25.47 -0.83 -7.83
N ARG A 262 -26.25 0.17 -7.41
CA ARG A 262 -26.99 0.11 -6.14
C ARG A 262 -28.08 -0.94 -6.29
N ASP A 263 -27.71 -2.21 -6.14
CA ASP A 263 -28.66 -3.23 -5.71
C ASP A 263 -28.54 -3.39 -4.20
N THR A 264 -29.37 -2.61 -3.51
CA THR A 264 -29.81 -2.89 -2.15
C THR A 264 -30.58 -4.21 -2.13
N GLN A 265 -29.89 -5.33 -2.27
CA GLN A 265 -30.34 -6.60 -1.72
C GLN A 265 -29.43 -6.96 -0.57
N LYS A 266 -30.03 -6.89 0.63
CA LYS A 266 -29.52 -7.46 1.88
C LYS A 266 -28.82 -8.78 1.58
N LEU A 267 -27.50 -8.83 1.71
CA LEU A 267 -26.79 -10.08 1.96
C LEU A 267 -27.18 -10.53 3.37
N SER A 268 -28.36 -11.16 3.46
CA SER A 268 -28.73 -11.93 4.63
C SER A 268 -27.79 -13.13 4.70
N TYR A 269 -26.93 -13.15 5.70
CA TYR A 269 -26.29 -14.35 6.22
C TYR A 269 -27.38 -15.33 6.72
N GLN A 270 -28.08 -16.04 5.83
CA GLN A 270 -28.93 -17.17 6.21
C GLN A 270 -28.99 -18.24 5.10
N ASN A 271 -28.70 -19.48 5.51
CA ASN A 271 -29.01 -20.75 4.86
C ASN A 271 -28.26 -21.11 3.56
N ARG A 272 -27.04 -21.65 3.71
CA ARG A 272 -26.69 -22.86 2.95
C ARG A 272 -27.04 -24.08 3.81
N SER A 273 -28.27 -24.54 3.62
CA SER A 273 -28.73 -25.85 4.04
C SER A 273 -27.77 -26.94 3.56
N LEU A 274 -27.37 -27.83 4.47
CA LEU A 274 -26.84 -29.16 4.19
C LEU A 274 -27.54 -29.77 2.97
N ARG A 275 -26.88 -29.78 1.81
CA ARG A 275 -27.32 -30.62 0.69
C ARG A 275 -26.74 -32.01 0.90
N ALA A 276 -27.65 -32.92 1.23
CA ALA A 276 -27.49 -34.35 1.34
C ALA A 276 -26.50 -34.93 0.31
N TRP A 277 -25.52 -35.67 0.81
CA TRP A 277 -24.84 -36.71 0.06
C TRP A 277 -25.89 -37.69 -0.50
N LYS A 278 -26.05 -37.73 -1.82
CA LYS A 278 -26.66 -38.87 -2.50
C LYS A 278 -25.55 -39.82 -2.90
N ALA A 279 -25.52 -40.99 -2.29
CA ALA A 279 -24.68 -42.10 -2.70
C ALA A 279 -25.11 -42.55 -4.11
N ASP A 280 -24.17 -42.57 -5.04
CA ASP A 280 -24.40 -43.11 -6.37
C ASP A 280 -24.21 -44.63 -6.34
N SER A 281 -25.33 -45.34 -6.48
CA SER A 281 -25.41 -46.80 -6.47
C SER A 281 -25.43 -47.31 -7.91
N THR A 282 -24.26 -47.60 -8.48
CA THR A 282 -24.15 -48.43 -9.68
C THR A 282 -22.83 -49.20 -9.68
N LEU A 283 -22.83 -50.36 -9.03
CA LEU A 283 -22.04 -51.53 -9.42
C LEU A 283 -22.85 -52.77 -9.00
N GLN A 284 -23.62 -53.31 -9.94
CA GLN A 284 -24.38 -54.53 -9.78
C GLN A 284 -23.49 -55.74 -10.10
N ARG A 285 -23.40 -56.64 -9.11
CA ARG A 285 -23.32 -58.11 -9.21
C ARG A 285 -22.20 -58.75 -10.05
N CYS A 286 -21.32 -59.45 -9.33
CA CYS A 286 -21.17 -60.90 -9.52
C CYS A 286 -21.20 -61.58 -8.15
N ALA A 287 -22.13 -62.51 -7.98
CA ALA A 287 -22.26 -63.36 -6.80
C ALA A 287 -21.64 -64.72 -7.11
N SER A 288 -20.82 -65.24 -6.19
CA SER A 288 -20.79 -66.67 -5.83
C SER A 288 -19.84 -66.90 -4.64
N THR A 289 -20.43 -67.24 -3.49
CA THR A 289 -20.09 -68.40 -2.62
C THR A 289 -18.73 -69.06 -2.88
N THR A 290 -17.84 -69.25 -1.90
CA THR A 290 -18.00 -70.13 -0.71
C THR A 290 -16.86 -69.86 0.30
N ALA A 291 -17.15 -70.00 1.60
CA ALA A 291 -16.14 -70.22 2.66
C ALA A 291 -15.46 -71.59 2.47
N PRO A 292 -14.27 -71.87 3.07
CA PRO A 292 -14.28 -72.27 4.48
C PRO A 292 -13.01 -71.93 5.31
N SER A 293 -13.27 -71.76 6.61
CA SER A 293 -12.55 -72.21 7.83
C SER A 293 -11.02 -72.23 7.97
N LEU A 294 -10.63 -71.67 9.13
CA LEU A 294 -9.39 -71.78 9.93
C LEU A 294 -8.22 -70.87 9.53
#